data_AF-A0A7X7WGP9-F1
#
_entry.id   AF-A0A7X7WGP9-F1
#
_cell.length_a   1.000
_cell.length_b   1.000
_cell.length_c   1.000
_cell.angle_alpha   90.00
_cell.angle_beta   90.00
_cell.angle_gamma   90.00
#
_symmetry.space_group_name_H-M   'P 1'
#
loop_
_entity.id
_entity.type
_entity.pdbx_description
1 polymer ?
#
loop_
_entity_poly.entity_id
_entity_poly.type
_entity_poly.pdbx_seq_one_letter_code
_entity_poly.pdbx_strand_id
1 'polypeptide(L)'
;MADFERHKGIPILFNYIAEYETGGKFDNNEFINYFENVMAHLRTVQDRNNLEIVKNADEMLLAEIDKVPFNSPKGGSDIRYFSAHILATAFPILIPMAAQYQNAYRYCFKLRQNKADIDFLELELSSYLLDRDLLKRNDDLRYYFLSKIAEIQNLAHDPNILEEPEYQNLDKLETLPPSRLFLALRRRNLKTEASILIQNKQLPEHKLSEYRVFSKMAEANPVHRDILLKMGYLNPKTSLIGRLKQGLITIFQFIMGLFRAPRYIWFVLNKSRGNLVFFLTCFLAAILIVMAFAKLMKQYRHKLYNELNRSIEEIRR
;
A
#
# COMPACT_ATOMS: atom_id res chain seq x y z
N MET A 1 -25.91 2.16 -21.51
CA MET A 1 -24.72 2.14 -22.38
C MET A 1 -24.50 0.69 -22.79
N ALA A 2 -24.51 0.46 -24.11
CA ALA A 2 -24.65 -0.86 -24.72
C ALA A 2 -23.37 -1.70 -24.60
N ASP A 3 -23.53 -3.03 -24.52
CA ASP A 3 -22.44 -4.01 -24.43
C ASP A 3 -21.32 -3.85 -25.47
N PHE A 4 -21.60 -3.17 -26.57
CA PHE A 4 -20.64 -2.86 -27.64
C PHE A 4 -19.48 -1.93 -27.20
N GLU A 5 -19.66 -1.12 -26.15
CA GLU A 5 -18.58 -0.26 -25.62
C GLU A 5 -17.68 -0.97 -24.61
N ARG A 6 -18.17 -2.05 -23.97
CA ARG A 6 -17.41 -2.77 -22.92
C ARG A 6 -16.17 -3.48 -23.47
N HIS A 7 -16.24 -3.94 -24.73
CA HIS A 7 -15.09 -4.55 -25.41
C HIS A 7 -13.93 -3.57 -25.67
N LYS A 8 -14.15 -2.25 -25.61
CA LYS A 8 -13.06 -1.25 -25.71
C LYS A 8 -12.41 -0.95 -24.35
N GLY A 9 -12.97 -1.46 -23.26
CA GLY A 9 -12.52 -1.15 -21.90
C GLY A 9 -11.07 -1.58 -21.65
N ILE A 10 -10.66 -2.75 -22.16
CA ILE A 10 -9.29 -3.26 -21.97
C ILE A 10 -8.28 -2.32 -22.66
N PRO A 11 -8.38 -2.00 -23.98
CA PRO A 11 -7.51 -1.01 -24.60
C PRO A 11 -7.51 0.36 -23.93
N ILE A 12 -8.67 0.88 -23.52
CA ILE A 12 -8.78 2.19 -22.85
C ILE A 12 -7.99 2.19 -21.54
N LEU A 13 -8.15 1.15 -20.71
CA LEU A 13 -7.41 1.02 -19.46
C LEU A 13 -5.90 0.99 -19.70
N PHE A 14 -5.42 0.21 -20.67
CA PHE A 14 -3.98 0.07 -20.93
C PHE A 14 -3.37 1.33 -21.58
N ASN A 15 -4.14 2.10 -22.34
CA ASN A 15 -3.75 3.44 -22.78
C ASN A 15 -3.64 4.40 -21.60
N TYR A 16 -4.59 4.36 -20.65
CA TYR A 16 -4.55 5.21 -19.45
C TYR A 16 -3.38 4.85 -18.52
N ILE A 17 -3.05 3.56 -18.44
CA ILE A 17 -1.82 3.06 -17.81
C ILE A 17 -0.57 3.66 -18.48
N ALA A 18 -0.52 3.74 -19.81
CA ALA A 18 0.61 4.35 -20.51
C ALA A 18 0.75 5.86 -20.18
N GLU A 19 -0.37 6.58 -19.97
CA GLU A 19 -0.32 7.96 -19.47
C GLU A 19 0.32 8.05 -18.08
N TYR A 20 -0.01 7.10 -17.19
CA TYR A 20 0.68 7.00 -15.91
C TYR A 20 2.19 6.81 -16.07
N GLU A 21 2.61 5.84 -16.88
CA GLU A 21 4.02 5.46 -17.06
C GLU A 21 4.86 6.61 -17.65
N THR A 22 4.27 7.37 -18.57
CA THR A 22 4.93 8.48 -19.26
C THR A 22 4.87 9.82 -18.51
N GLY A 23 4.10 9.90 -17.43
CA GLY A 23 3.89 11.16 -16.69
C GLY A 23 2.88 12.10 -17.35
N GLY A 24 1.95 11.55 -18.13
CA GLY A 24 0.81 12.24 -18.73
C GLY A 24 -0.30 12.59 -17.72
N LYS A 25 -1.53 12.79 -18.22
CA LYS A 25 -2.68 13.19 -17.40
C LYS A 25 -3.29 11.98 -16.72
N PHE A 26 -2.83 11.68 -15.50
CA PHE A 26 -3.35 10.58 -14.72
C PHE A 26 -4.16 11.04 -13.51
N ASP A 27 -5.41 10.59 -13.42
CA ASP A 27 -6.30 10.70 -12.28
C ASP A 27 -6.61 9.32 -11.68
N ASN A 28 -6.54 9.23 -10.35
CA ASN A 28 -6.75 7.97 -9.64
C ASN A 28 -8.16 7.42 -9.82
N ASN A 29 -9.18 8.28 -9.74
CA ASN A 29 -10.57 7.86 -9.78
C ASN A 29 -10.94 7.41 -11.20
N GLU A 30 -10.44 8.10 -12.20
CA GLU A 30 -10.62 7.71 -13.60
C GLU A 30 -9.96 6.35 -13.90
N PHE A 31 -8.73 6.13 -13.44
CA PHE A 31 -8.08 4.82 -13.53
C PHE A 31 -8.93 3.71 -12.86
N ILE A 32 -9.37 3.96 -11.63
CA ILE A 32 -10.20 3.00 -10.87
C ILE A 32 -11.48 2.70 -11.66
N ASN A 33 -12.15 3.71 -12.21
CA ASN A 33 -13.35 3.52 -13.02
C ASN A 33 -13.09 2.67 -14.27
N TYR A 34 -12.00 2.91 -15.00
CA TYR A 34 -11.63 2.08 -16.15
C TYR A 34 -11.33 0.64 -15.73
N PHE A 35 -10.61 0.44 -14.62
CA PHE A 35 -10.30 -0.88 -14.11
C PHE A 35 -11.55 -1.66 -13.71
N GLU A 36 -12.46 -1.03 -12.97
CA GLU A 36 -13.73 -1.64 -12.55
C GLU A 36 -14.64 -1.95 -13.76
N ASN A 37 -14.64 -1.09 -14.78
CA ASN A 37 -15.35 -1.35 -16.03
C ASN A 37 -14.83 -2.61 -16.73
N VAL A 38 -13.51 -2.84 -16.74
CA VAL A 38 -12.92 -4.08 -17.26
C VAL A 38 -13.32 -5.28 -16.39
N MET A 39 -13.23 -5.18 -15.06
CA MET A 39 -13.67 -6.25 -14.16
C MET A 39 -15.15 -6.60 -14.35
N ALA A 40 -16.02 -5.59 -14.51
CA ALA A 40 -17.43 -5.78 -14.80
C ALA A 40 -17.66 -6.41 -16.18
N HIS A 41 -16.85 -6.05 -17.18
CA HIS A 41 -16.88 -6.69 -18.49
C HIS A 41 -16.58 -8.19 -18.37
N LEU A 42 -15.52 -8.58 -17.65
CA LEU A 42 -15.17 -9.99 -17.43
C LEU A 42 -16.30 -10.77 -16.75
N ARG A 43 -16.96 -10.18 -15.74
CA ARG A 43 -18.17 -10.77 -15.11
C ARG A 43 -19.34 -10.89 -16.09
N THR A 44 -19.51 -9.94 -17.00
CA THR A 44 -20.60 -10.04 -18.02
C THR A 44 -20.30 -11.15 -19.05
N VAL A 45 -19.03 -11.37 -19.37
CA VAL A 45 -18.63 -12.46 -20.28
C VAL A 45 -18.98 -13.83 -19.68
N GLN A 46 -18.81 -13.99 -18.37
CA GLN A 46 -19.24 -15.19 -17.63
C GLN A 46 -20.73 -15.50 -17.87
N ASP A 47 -21.60 -14.50 -17.79
CA ASP A 47 -23.07 -14.69 -17.90
C ASP A 47 -23.53 -15.13 -19.31
N ARG A 48 -22.72 -14.87 -20.34
CA ARG A 48 -23.08 -15.14 -21.74
C ARG A 48 -22.81 -16.57 -22.19
N ASN A 49 -22.03 -17.35 -21.42
CA ASN A 49 -21.69 -18.75 -21.70
C ASN A 49 -21.24 -19.01 -23.16
N ASN A 50 -20.51 -18.05 -23.76
CA ASN A 50 -20.11 -18.08 -25.17
C ASN A 50 -18.58 -18.11 -25.29
N LEU A 51 -18.05 -19.24 -25.77
CA LEU A 51 -16.60 -19.47 -25.89
C LEU A 51 -15.89 -18.45 -26.79
N GLU A 52 -16.54 -17.98 -27.85
CA GLU A 52 -15.93 -17.01 -28.76
C GLU A 52 -15.74 -15.66 -28.07
N ILE A 53 -16.69 -15.25 -27.23
CA ILE A 53 -16.58 -14.02 -26.43
C ILE A 53 -15.46 -14.16 -25.39
N VAL A 54 -15.36 -15.33 -24.74
CA VAL A 54 -14.29 -15.63 -23.77
C VAL A 54 -12.93 -15.57 -24.46
N LYS A 55 -12.77 -16.24 -25.61
CA LYS A 55 -11.53 -16.24 -26.40
C LYS A 55 -11.13 -14.81 -26.80
N ASN A 56 -12.05 -14.03 -27.35
CA ASN A 56 -11.78 -12.65 -27.75
C ASN A 56 -11.35 -11.77 -26.58
N ALA A 57 -11.92 -11.97 -25.38
CA ALA A 57 -11.52 -11.25 -24.18
C ALA A 57 -10.10 -11.63 -23.71
N ASP A 58 -9.75 -12.92 -23.71
CA ASP A 58 -8.39 -13.40 -23.37
C ASP A 58 -7.35 -12.90 -24.38
N GLU A 59 -7.64 -13.00 -25.68
CA GLU A 59 -6.75 -12.53 -26.75
C GLU A 59 -6.53 -11.02 -26.70
N MET A 60 -7.58 -10.25 -26.43
CA MET A 60 -7.48 -8.79 -26.27
C MET A 60 -6.67 -8.41 -25.02
N LEU A 61 -6.91 -9.10 -23.90
CA LEU A 61 -6.14 -8.88 -22.68
C LEU A 61 -4.65 -9.20 -22.91
N LEU A 62 -4.35 -10.33 -23.56
CA LEU A 62 -2.99 -10.70 -23.92
C LEU A 62 -2.35 -9.65 -24.84
N ALA A 63 -3.08 -9.20 -25.87
CA ALA A 63 -2.56 -8.21 -26.81
C ALA A 63 -2.17 -6.90 -26.11
N GLU A 64 -2.96 -6.41 -25.16
CA GLU A 64 -2.59 -5.20 -24.40
C GLU A 64 -1.45 -5.42 -23.40
N ILE A 65 -1.38 -6.62 -22.82
CA ILE A 65 -0.33 -7.02 -21.89
C ILE A 65 1.02 -7.15 -22.62
N ASP A 66 1.07 -7.83 -23.76
CA ASP A 66 2.29 -8.15 -24.50
C ASP A 66 2.86 -6.95 -25.29
N LYS A 67 2.04 -5.90 -25.52
CA LYS A 67 2.45 -4.69 -26.25
C LYS A 67 3.68 -3.98 -25.66
N VAL A 68 3.82 -3.95 -24.34
CA VAL A 68 4.89 -3.22 -23.66
C VAL A 68 5.55 -4.16 -22.65
N PRO A 69 6.86 -4.41 -22.74
CA PRO A 69 7.55 -5.31 -21.80
C PRO A 69 7.45 -4.81 -20.35
N PHE A 70 7.01 -5.68 -19.44
CA PHE A 70 7.07 -5.42 -18.00
C PHE A 70 7.47 -6.72 -17.27
N ASN A 71 8.69 -6.76 -16.74
CA ASN A 71 9.20 -7.94 -16.01
C ASN A 71 9.27 -7.70 -14.48
N SER A 72 9.03 -6.47 -14.06
CA SER A 72 9.11 -6.03 -12.66
C SER A 72 8.21 -4.81 -12.46
N PRO A 73 7.69 -4.57 -11.24
CA PRO A 73 7.04 -3.29 -10.94
C PRO A 73 8.04 -2.12 -10.88
N LYS A 74 9.36 -2.37 -10.91
CA LYS A 74 10.39 -1.32 -10.90
C LYS A 74 10.55 -0.67 -12.27
N GLY A 75 10.94 0.61 -12.29
CA GLY A 75 11.23 1.32 -13.54
C GLY A 75 10.05 2.07 -14.16
N GLY A 76 8.98 2.29 -13.39
CA GLY A 76 7.83 3.09 -13.81
C GLY A 76 6.65 2.29 -14.38
N SER A 77 6.80 0.97 -14.54
CA SER A 77 5.76 0.04 -15.02
C SER A 77 4.98 -0.64 -13.89
N ASP A 78 4.99 -0.10 -12.67
CA ASP A 78 4.31 -0.68 -11.51
C ASP A 78 2.81 -0.83 -11.73
N ILE A 79 2.13 0.23 -12.17
CA ILE A 79 0.68 0.20 -12.39
C ILE A 79 0.29 -0.84 -13.44
N ARG A 80 1.11 -1.01 -14.49
CA ARG A 80 0.94 -2.05 -15.51
C ARG A 80 1.16 -3.44 -14.92
N TYR A 81 2.23 -3.62 -14.17
CA TYR A 81 2.55 -4.87 -13.48
C TYR A 81 1.38 -5.34 -12.61
N PHE A 82 0.87 -4.46 -11.73
CA PHE A 82 -0.29 -4.77 -10.89
C PHE A 82 -1.54 -5.05 -11.71
N SER A 83 -1.86 -4.17 -12.66
CA SER A 83 -3.11 -4.29 -13.43
C SER A 83 -3.13 -5.56 -14.28
N ALA A 84 -2.05 -5.84 -15.00
CA ALA A 84 -1.92 -7.01 -15.85
C ALA A 84 -1.99 -8.30 -15.03
N HIS A 85 -1.25 -8.40 -13.92
CA HIS A 85 -1.28 -9.62 -13.10
C HIS A 85 -2.62 -9.84 -12.42
N ILE A 86 -3.27 -8.79 -11.92
CA ILE A 86 -4.58 -8.89 -11.26
C ILE A 86 -5.65 -9.30 -12.28
N LEU A 87 -5.73 -8.65 -13.44
CA LEU A 87 -6.71 -8.99 -14.49
C LEU A 87 -6.48 -10.40 -15.03
N ALA A 88 -5.22 -10.77 -15.30
CA ALA A 88 -4.89 -12.08 -15.83
C ALA A 88 -5.17 -13.21 -14.83
N THR A 89 -4.97 -13.00 -13.52
CA THR A 89 -5.38 -13.98 -12.48
C THR A 89 -6.90 -14.01 -12.29
N ALA A 90 -7.57 -12.85 -12.33
CA ALA A 90 -9.02 -12.77 -12.16
C ALA A 90 -9.76 -13.47 -13.31
N PHE A 91 -9.24 -13.42 -14.54
CA PHE A 91 -9.87 -13.99 -15.72
C PHE A 91 -10.31 -15.46 -15.56
N PRO A 92 -9.43 -16.42 -15.23
CA PRO A 92 -9.82 -17.81 -15.01
C PRO A 92 -10.66 -18.04 -13.75
N ILE A 93 -10.62 -17.14 -12.77
CA ILE A 93 -11.42 -17.24 -11.53
C ILE A 93 -12.86 -16.81 -11.79
N LEU A 94 -13.06 -15.74 -12.56
CA LEU A 94 -14.37 -15.16 -12.84
C LEU A 94 -15.13 -15.93 -13.93
N ILE A 95 -14.43 -16.53 -14.89
CA ILE A 95 -15.05 -17.15 -16.05
C ILE A 95 -14.73 -18.65 -16.04
N PRO A 96 -15.64 -19.54 -15.57
CA PRO A 96 -15.37 -20.97 -15.48
C PRO A 96 -14.93 -21.62 -16.81
N MET A 97 -15.49 -21.15 -17.93
CA MET A 97 -15.12 -21.63 -19.28
C MET A 97 -13.73 -21.18 -19.74
N ALA A 98 -13.11 -20.21 -19.04
CA ALA A 98 -11.79 -19.70 -19.38
C ALA A 98 -10.71 -20.78 -19.26
N ALA A 99 -10.94 -21.93 -18.62
CA ALA A 99 -10.00 -23.06 -18.64
C ALA A 99 -9.48 -23.41 -20.06
N GLN A 100 -10.27 -23.13 -21.10
CA GLN A 100 -9.92 -23.36 -22.50
C GLN A 100 -9.09 -22.22 -23.13
N TYR A 101 -9.16 -21.00 -22.57
CA TYR A 101 -8.52 -19.78 -23.09
C TYR A 101 -7.92 -18.97 -21.94
N GLN A 102 -6.62 -19.16 -21.68
CA GLN A 102 -5.89 -18.54 -20.56
C GLN A 102 -4.54 -17.99 -21.01
N ASN A 103 -4.44 -17.50 -22.25
CA ASN A 103 -3.15 -17.09 -22.80
C ASN A 103 -2.59 -15.87 -22.06
N ALA A 104 -3.44 -14.91 -21.68
CA ALA A 104 -3.04 -13.77 -20.87
C ALA A 104 -2.52 -14.20 -19.49
N TYR A 105 -3.24 -15.10 -18.81
CA TYR A 105 -2.80 -15.70 -17.55
C TYR A 105 -1.47 -16.42 -17.71
N ARG A 106 -1.33 -17.31 -18.71
CA ARG A 106 -0.10 -18.07 -18.95
C ARG A 106 1.09 -17.18 -19.26
N TYR A 107 0.88 -16.09 -20.01
CA TYR A 107 1.91 -15.10 -20.28
C TYR A 107 2.38 -14.45 -18.97
N CYS A 108 1.45 -13.88 -18.20
CA CYS A 108 1.74 -13.29 -16.89
C CYS A 108 2.41 -14.29 -15.94
N PHE A 109 1.91 -15.51 -15.87
CA PHE A 109 2.42 -16.58 -15.02
C PHE A 109 3.90 -16.90 -15.31
N LYS A 110 4.33 -16.85 -16.58
CA LYS A 110 5.74 -17.05 -16.94
C LYS A 110 6.65 -15.96 -16.37
N LEU A 111 6.16 -14.73 -16.28
CA LEU A 111 6.91 -13.58 -15.77
C LEU A 111 7.10 -13.59 -14.24
N ARG A 112 6.23 -14.27 -13.50
CA ARG A 112 6.27 -14.32 -12.03
C ARG A 112 7.47 -15.09 -11.51
N GLN A 113 8.01 -14.69 -10.37
CA GLN A 113 8.99 -15.52 -9.67
C GLN A 113 8.28 -16.68 -8.95
N ASN A 114 7.19 -16.37 -8.26
CA ASN A 114 6.37 -17.40 -7.62
C ASN A 114 5.34 -18.01 -8.59
N LYS A 115 5.33 -19.35 -8.66
CA LYS A 115 4.43 -20.13 -9.52
C LYS A 115 3.18 -20.66 -8.79
N ALA A 116 3.08 -20.47 -7.48
CA ALA A 116 1.84 -20.70 -6.74
C ALA A 116 1.04 -19.39 -6.71
N ASP A 117 -0.20 -19.40 -7.21
CA ASP A 117 -1.01 -18.19 -7.33
C ASP A 117 -1.26 -17.52 -5.97
N ILE A 118 -1.59 -18.31 -4.95
CA ILE A 118 -1.81 -17.83 -3.57
C ILE A 118 -0.56 -17.11 -3.07
N ASP A 119 0.60 -17.79 -3.10
CA ASP A 119 1.84 -17.21 -2.60
C ASP A 119 2.33 -16.04 -3.45
N PHE A 120 2.10 -16.04 -4.76
CA PHE A 120 2.36 -14.90 -5.61
C PHE A 120 1.56 -13.68 -5.16
N LEU A 121 0.26 -13.83 -4.92
CA LEU A 121 -0.59 -12.72 -4.48
C LEU A 121 -0.24 -12.25 -3.06
N GLU A 122 0.02 -13.18 -2.14
CA GLU A 122 0.25 -12.93 -0.72
C GLU A 122 1.65 -12.44 -0.36
N LEU A 123 2.67 -13.02 -0.96
CA LEU A 123 4.07 -12.76 -0.61
C LEU A 123 4.74 -11.84 -1.62
N GLU A 124 4.47 -12.01 -2.91
CA GLU A 124 5.13 -11.23 -3.96
C GLU A 124 4.37 -9.93 -4.26
N LEU A 125 3.15 -10.02 -4.78
CA LEU A 125 2.39 -8.86 -5.22
C LEU A 125 2.01 -7.93 -4.06
N SER A 126 1.57 -8.50 -2.94
CA SER A 126 1.22 -7.70 -1.76
C SER A 126 2.43 -7.06 -1.08
N SER A 127 3.63 -7.65 -1.16
CA SER A 127 4.82 -7.02 -0.59
C SER A 127 5.24 -5.78 -1.39
N TYR A 128 5.10 -5.81 -2.72
CA TYR A 128 5.30 -4.61 -3.56
C TYR A 128 4.32 -3.48 -3.20
N LEU A 129 3.08 -3.79 -2.83
CA LEU A 129 2.12 -2.76 -2.37
C LEU A 129 2.50 -2.12 -1.03
N LEU A 130 3.39 -2.74 -0.25
CA LEU A 130 3.93 -2.19 0.99
C LEU A 130 5.27 -1.44 0.80
N ASP A 131 5.90 -1.56 -0.37
CA ASP A 131 7.13 -0.83 -0.72
C ASP A 131 6.80 0.59 -1.14
N ARG A 132 7.22 1.58 -0.34
CA ARG A 132 6.93 3.01 -0.50
C ARG A 132 7.32 3.60 -1.87
N ASP A 133 8.33 3.08 -2.55
CA ASP A 133 8.83 3.72 -3.77
C ASP A 133 8.06 3.34 -5.05
N LEU A 134 7.14 2.37 -4.96
CA LEU A 134 6.24 2.01 -6.05
C LEU A 134 4.99 2.91 -6.12
N LEU A 135 4.25 2.77 -7.21
CA LEU A 135 3.02 3.50 -7.53
C LEU A 135 3.16 5.02 -7.32
N LYS A 136 4.34 5.59 -7.59
CA LYS A 136 4.65 7.01 -7.36
C LYS A 136 4.18 7.50 -5.97
N ARG A 137 4.28 6.64 -4.94
CA ARG A 137 3.85 6.92 -3.55
C ARG A 137 2.35 7.21 -3.42
N ASN A 138 1.53 6.60 -4.28
CA ASN A 138 0.08 6.80 -4.30
C ASN A 138 -0.65 5.80 -3.39
N ASP A 139 -1.10 6.28 -2.22
CA ASP A 139 -1.74 5.44 -1.21
C ASP A 139 -3.15 4.97 -1.61
N ASP A 140 -3.82 5.68 -2.51
CA ASP A 140 -5.13 5.28 -3.04
C ASP A 140 -5.02 4.06 -3.94
N LEU A 141 -4.07 4.09 -4.88
CA LEU A 141 -3.80 2.96 -5.75
C LEU A 141 -3.32 1.73 -4.97
N ARG A 142 -2.47 1.92 -3.96
CA ARG A 142 -2.01 0.81 -3.10
C ARG A 142 -3.16 0.11 -2.41
N TYR A 143 -4.02 0.89 -1.75
CA TYR A 143 -5.17 0.36 -1.04
C TYR A 143 -6.18 -0.28 -2.00
N TYR A 144 -6.36 0.33 -3.17
CA TYR A 144 -7.21 -0.21 -4.23
C TYR A 144 -6.72 -1.58 -4.71
N PHE A 145 -5.46 -1.70 -5.12
CA PHE A 145 -4.91 -2.98 -5.58
C PHE A 145 -4.89 -4.04 -4.47
N LEU A 146 -4.57 -3.68 -3.23
CA LEU A 146 -4.65 -4.60 -2.08
C LEU A 146 -6.09 -5.12 -1.90
N SER A 147 -7.07 -4.24 -2.06
CA SER A 147 -8.49 -4.62 -2.01
C SER A 147 -8.87 -5.55 -3.16
N LYS A 148 -8.38 -5.31 -4.38
CA LYS A 148 -8.65 -6.17 -5.53
C LYS A 148 -8.03 -7.56 -5.39
N ILE A 149 -6.80 -7.65 -4.87
CA ILE A 149 -6.19 -8.95 -4.57
C ILE A 149 -7.04 -9.69 -3.53
N ALA A 150 -7.47 -9.01 -2.46
CA ALA A 150 -8.31 -9.60 -1.41
C ALA A 150 -9.68 -10.08 -1.95
N GLU A 151 -10.31 -9.30 -2.84
CA GLU A 151 -11.54 -9.69 -3.53
C GLU A 151 -11.34 -10.94 -4.36
N ILE A 152 -10.26 -11.00 -5.17
CA ILE A 152 -9.96 -12.15 -6.03
C ILE A 152 -9.72 -13.42 -5.22
N GLN A 153 -8.91 -13.36 -4.15
CA GLN A 153 -8.68 -14.53 -3.29
C GLN A 153 -9.97 -14.99 -2.58
N ASN A 154 -10.84 -14.05 -2.21
CA ASN A 154 -12.14 -14.40 -1.63
C ASN A 154 -13.07 -15.06 -2.66
N LEU A 155 -13.04 -14.64 -3.94
CA LEU A 155 -13.77 -15.27 -5.04
C LEU A 155 -13.21 -16.66 -5.39
N ALA A 156 -11.89 -16.84 -5.31
CA ALA A 156 -11.22 -18.12 -5.51
C ALA A 156 -11.45 -19.12 -4.36
N HIS A 157 -12.07 -18.68 -3.27
CA HIS A 157 -12.21 -19.46 -2.03
C HIS A 157 -10.86 -19.91 -1.43
N ASP A 158 -9.80 -19.12 -1.64
CA ASP A 158 -8.51 -19.39 -1.02
C ASP A 158 -8.66 -19.39 0.52
N PRO A 159 -7.90 -20.21 1.27
CA PRO A 159 -7.91 -20.14 2.72
C PRO A 159 -7.42 -18.77 3.19
N ASN A 160 -7.97 -18.27 4.31
CA ASN A 160 -7.45 -17.09 4.97
C ASN A 160 -6.65 -17.53 6.20
N ILE A 161 -5.36 -17.19 6.22
CA ILE A 161 -4.43 -17.58 7.29
C ILE A 161 -4.93 -17.17 8.69
N LEU A 162 -5.64 -16.05 8.83
CA LEU A 162 -6.18 -15.60 10.13
C LEU A 162 -7.39 -16.41 10.64
N GLU A 163 -7.93 -17.30 9.81
CA GLU A 163 -9.01 -18.23 10.22
C GLU A 163 -8.44 -19.54 10.79
N GLU A 164 -7.14 -19.79 10.59
CA GLU A 164 -6.52 -21.02 11.10
C GLU A 164 -6.31 -20.96 12.62
N PRO A 165 -6.50 -22.08 13.34
CA PRO A 165 -6.39 -22.10 14.81
C PRO A 165 -5.02 -21.64 15.34
N GLU A 166 -3.94 -21.86 14.57
CA GLU A 166 -2.59 -21.49 15.01
C GLU A 166 -2.38 -19.98 15.14
N TYR A 167 -3.08 -19.17 14.34
CA TYR A 167 -3.03 -17.70 14.38
C TYR A 167 -4.01 -17.09 15.39
N GLN A 168 -4.62 -17.92 16.24
CA GLN A 168 -5.25 -17.42 17.45
C GLN A 168 -4.21 -17.02 18.51
N ASN A 169 -2.96 -17.47 18.40
CA ASN A 169 -1.88 -17.12 19.34
C ASN A 169 -1.11 -15.89 18.87
N LEU A 170 -0.84 -14.95 19.79
CA LEU A 170 -0.16 -13.69 19.48
C LEU A 170 1.25 -13.91 18.89
N ASP A 171 2.01 -14.86 19.45
CA ASP A 171 3.38 -15.15 19.00
C ASP A 171 3.42 -15.54 17.51
N LYS A 172 2.42 -16.29 17.04
CA LYS A 172 2.30 -16.65 15.63
C LYS A 172 1.91 -15.44 14.78
N LEU A 173 0.99 -14.61 15.27
CA LEU A 173 0.56 -13.39 14.58
C LEU A 173 1.70 -12.39 14.37
N GLU A 174 2.58 -12.19 15.36
CA GLU A 174 3.72 -11.27 15.24
C GLU A 174 4.79 -11.77 14.26
N THR A 175 4.86 -13.08 14.01
CA THR A 175 5.80 -13.66 13.03
C THR A 175 5.32 -13.62 11.58
N LEU A 176 4.05 -13.26 11.34
CA LEU A 176 3.51 -13.20 9.98
C LEU A 176 4.21 -12.12 9.15
N PRO A 177 4.59 -12.43 7.89
CA PRO A 177 5.06 -11.41 6.96
C PRO A 177 4.01 -10.29 6.82
N PRO A 178 4.40 -9.00 6.83
CA PRO A 178 3.46 -7.89 6.71
C PRO A 178 2.54 -8.03 5.50
N SER A 179 3.06 -8.47 4.35
CA SER A 179 2.27 -8.65 3.13
C SER A 179 1.08 -9.60 3.31
N ARG A 180 1.32 -10.76 3.95
CA ARG A 180 0.28 -11.74 4.30
C ARG A 180 -0.69 -11.18 5.32
N LEU A 181 -0.19 -10.56 6.38
CA LEU A 181 -1.05 -10.01 7.44
C LEU A 181 -1.99 -8.92 6.90
N PHE A 182 -1.47 -7.96 6.14
CA PHE A 182 -2.27 -6.88 5.55
C PHE A 182 -3.34 -7.42 4.61
N LEU A 183 -3.00 -8.41 3.77
CA LEU A 183 -3.96 -9.00 2.85
C LEU A 183 -5.02 -9.81 3.60
N ALA A 184 -4.62 -10.62 4.58
CA ALA A 184 -5.54 -11.42 5.39
C ALA A 184 -6.53 -10.56 6.18
N LEU A 185 -6.06 -9.47 6.78
CA LEU A 185 -6.89 -8.45 7.41
C LEU A 185 -7.85 -7.83 6.40
N ARG A 186 -7.37 -7.46 5.20
CA ARG A 186 -8.25 -6.88 4.17
C ARG A 186 -9.37 -7.83 3.75
N ARG A 187 -9.04 -9.10 3.56
CA ARG A 187 -10.00 -10.14 3.16
C ARG A 187 -11.13 -10.31 4.17
N ARG A 188 -10.83 -10.19 5.47
CA ARG A 188 -11.83 -10.22 6.54
C ARG A 188 -12.60 -8.90 6.63
N ASN A 189 -11.90 -7.77 6.51
CA ASN A 189 -12.46 -6.43 6.51
C ASN A 189 -13.45 -6.17 5.35
N LEU A 190 -13.30 -6.85 4.21
CA LEU A 190 -14.26 -6.83 3.10
C LEU A 190 -15.60 -7.50 3.44
N LYS A 191 -15.60 -8.47 4.37
CA LYS A 191 -16.80 -9.23 4.78
C LYS A 191 -17.43 -8.67 6.05
N THR A 192 -16.63 -8.06 6.92
CA THR A 192 -17.05 -7.58 8.24
C THR A 192 -16.26 -6.32 8.59
N GLU A 193 -16.94 -5.29 9.07
CA GLU A 193 -16.28 -4.03 9.44
C GLU A 193 -15.18 -4.24 10.50
N ALA A 194 -14.06 -3.49 10.36
CA ALA A 194 -12.94 -3.57 11.32
C ALA A 194 -13.37 -3.30 12.77
N SER A 195 -14.33 -2.41 12.98
CA SER A 195 -14.91 -2.08 14.30
C SER A 195 -15.45 -3.33 15.01
N ILE A 196 -16.20 -4.16 14.28
CA ILE A 196 -16.80 -5.40 14.78
C ILE A 196 -15.70 -6.45 15.01
N LEU A 197 -14.76 -6.58 14.07
CA LEU A 197 -13.65 -7.53 14.18
C LEU A 197 -12.78 -7.26 15.42
N ILE A 198 -12.47 -5.98 15.70
CA ILE A 198 -11.70 -5.58 16.87
C ILE A 198 -12.47 -5.79 18.18
N GLN A 199 -13.80 -5.69 18.18
CA GLN A 199 -14.60 -5.86 19.40
C GLN A 199 -14.70 -7.32 19.86
N ASN A 200 -14.55 -8.28 18.93
CA ASN A 200 -14.64 -9.70 19.26
C ASN A 200 -13.31 -10.24 19.82
N LYS A 201 -13.28 -10.51 21.14
CA LYS A 201 -12.10 -11.01 21.88
C LYS A 201 -11.50 -12.31 21.36
N GLN A 202 -12.28 -13.11 20.65
CA GLN A 202 -11.83 -14.39 20.11
C GLN A 202 -11.09 -14.24 18.78
N LEU A 203 -11.14 -13.06 18.15
CA LEU A 203 -10.55 -12.86 16.83
C LEU A 203 -9.11 -12.33 16.91
N PRO A 204 -8.27 -12.65 15.90
CA PRO A 204 -6.91 -12.12 15.80
C PRO A 204 -6.85 -10.60 15.83
N GLU A 205 -7.81 -9.91 15.21
CA GLU A 205 -7.85 -8.44 15.14
C GLU A 205 -7.97 -7.78 16.52
N HIS A 206 -8.73 -8.40 17.43
CA HIS A 206 -8.80 -7.93 18.81
C HIS A 206 -7.44 -8.02 19.49
N LYS A 207 -6.75 -9.16 19.35
CA LYS A 207 -5.42 -9.37 19.95
C LYS A 207 -4.39 -8.41 19.35
N LEU A 208 -4.36 -8.27 18.03
CA LEU A 208 -3.48 -7.31 17.35
C LEU A 208 -3.72 -5.87 17.83
N SER A 209 -4.97 -5.50 18.12
CA SER A 209 -5.33 -4.20 18.69
C SER A 209 -4.93 -4.08 20.17
N GLU A 210 -5.29 -5.05 21.00
CA GLU A 210 -5.03 -5.08 22.45
C GLU A 210 -3.53 -4.97 22.75
N TYR A 211 -2.71 -5.73 22.02
CA TYR A 211 -1.25 -5.76 22.16
C TYR A 211 -0.54 -4.66 21.35
N ARG A 212 -1.30 -3.69 20.81
CA ARG A 212 -0.79 -2.51 20.08
C ARG A 212 0.07 -2.85 18.86
N VAL A 213 -0.14 -4.01 18.25
CA VAL A 213 0.62 -4.45 17.06
C VAL A 213 0.37 -3.50 15.90
N PHE A 214 -0.88 -3.09 15.66
CA PHE A 214 -1.21 -2.10 14.63
C PHE A 214 -0.46 -0.78 14.81
N SER A 215 -0.34 -0.28 16.04
CA SER A 215 0.42 0.94 16.34
C SER A 215 1.92 0.76 16.06
N LYS A 216 2.52 -0.36 16.49
CA LYS A 216 3.93 -0.67 16.20
C LYS A 216 4.19 -0.74 14.69
N MET A 217 3.31 -1.40 13.94
CA MET A 217 3.42 -1.51 12.47
C MET A 217 3.31 -0.16 11.78
N ALA A 218 2.38 0.69 12.24
CA ALA A 218 2.21 2.04 11.75
C ALA A 218 3.40 2.96 12.06
N GLU A 219 4.06 2.78 13.21
CA GLU A 219 5.30 3.48 13.55
C GLU A 219 6.49 3.03 12.69
N ALA A 220 6.53 1.75 12.30
CA ALA A 220 7.63 1.17 11.53
C ALA A 220 7.65 1.62 10.06
N ASN A 221 6.49 1.75 9.40
CA ASN A 221 6.40 2.11 7.98
C ASN A 221 5.18 3.02 7.73
N PRO A 222 5.35 4.20 7.08
CA PRO A 222 4.23 5.08 6.74
C PRO A 222 3.18 4.40 5.85
N VAL A 223 3.58 3.53 4.91
CA VAL A 223 2.65 2.80 4.04
C VAL A 223 1.73 1.90 4.87
N HIS A 224 2.27 1.24 5.90
CA HIS A 224 1.49 0.41 6.82
C HIS A 224 0.44 1.25 7.56
N ARG A 225 0.83 2.43 8.03
CA ARG A 225 -0.08 3.35 8.72
C ARG A 225 -1.25 3.75 7.83
N ASP A 226 -0.97 4.16 6.60
CA ASP A 226 -2.00 4.69 5.71
C ASP A 226 -2.98 3.61 5.28
N ILE A 227 -2.49 2.39 5.05
CA ILE A 227 -3.35 1.23 4.78
C ILE A 227 -4.20 0.86 6.02
N LEU A 228 -3.61 0.78 7.22
CA LEU A 228 -4.36 0.45 8.45
C LEU A 228 -5.42 1.50 8.79
N LEU A 229 -5.15 2.78 8.51
CA LEU A 229 -6.14 3.85 8.64
C LEU A 229 -7.32 3.66 7.67
N LYS A 230 -7.04 3.36 6.40
CA LYS A 230 -8.08 3.11 5.39
C LYS A 230 -8.91 1.87 5.68
N MET A 231 -8.33 0.85 6.29
CA MET A 231 -9.05 -0.34 6.75
C MET A 231 -9.91 -0.09 8.00
N GLY A 232 -9.68 1.00 8.73
CA GLY A 232 -10.37 1.29 9.99
C GLY A 232 -9.79 0.59 11.22
N TYR A 233 -8.59 -0.01 11.12
CA TYR A 233 -7.90 -0.61 12.27
C TYR A 233 -7.17 0.40 13.15
N LEU A 234 -6.91 1.60 12.62
CA LEU A 234 -6.35 2.71 13.38
C LEU A 234 -7.36 3.85 13.47
N ASN A 235 -7.45 4.46 14.64
CA ASN A 235 -8.20 5.69 14.81
C ASN A 235 -7.37 6.87 14.26
N PRO A 236 -7.96 7.75 13.41
CA PRO A 236 -7.26 8.91 12.86
C PRO A 236 -6.83 9.93 13.94
N LYS A 237 -7.38 9.79 15.15
CA LYS A 237 -7.00 10.49 16.39
C LYS A 237 -5.64 10.01 16.93
N THR A 238 -4.62 10.00 16.07
CA THR A 238 -3.23 10.06 16.55
C THR A 238 -2.96 11.51 16.93
N SER A 239 -2.66 11.72 18.22
CA SER A 239 -2.14 12.97 18.77
C SER A 239 -1.16 13.63 17.79
N LEU A 240 -1.25 14.96 17.60
CA LEU A 240 -0.34 15.77 16.78
C LEU A 240 1.14 15.39 16.99
N ILE A 241 1.49 14.93 18.21
CA ILE A 241 2.81 14.46 18.60
C ILE A 241 3.25 13.21 17.82
N GLY A 242 2.34 12.28 17.52
CA GLY A 242 2.65 11.07 16.74
C GLY A 242 2.99 11.38 15.28
N ARG A 243 2.26 12.32 14.65
CA ARG A 243 2.57 12.79 13.29
C ARG A 243 3.89 13.56 13.26
N LEU A 244 4.17 14.35 14.30
CA LEU A 244 5.43 15.09 14.45
C LEU A 244 6.62 14.13 14.70
N LYS A 245 6.43 13.08 15.50
CA LYS A 245 7.41 12.01 15.73
C LYS A 245 7.72 11.25 14.44
N GLN A 246 6.72 10.91 13.62
CA GLN A 246 6.93 10.25 12.32
C GLN A 246 7.61 11.15 11.29
N GLY A 247 7.25 12.44 11.25
CA GLY A 247 7.97 13.44 10.47
C GLY A 247 9.43 13.52 10.88
N LEU A 248 9.71 13.57 12.18
CA LEU A 248 11.07 13.56 12.72
C LEU A 248 11.82 12.26 12.42
N ILE A 249 11.17 11.10 12.49
CA ILE A 249 11.79 9.80 12.12
C ILE A 249 12.15 9.78 10.63
N THR A 250 11.28 10.28 9.76
CA THR A 250 11.53 10.32 8.31
C THR A 250 12.69 11.29 8.00
N ILE A 251 12.70 12.46 8.64
CA ILE A 251 13.80 13.43 8.52
C ILE A 251 15.10 12.83 9.08
N PHE A 252 15.04 12.14 10.21
CA PHE A 252 16.20 11.47 10.81
C PHE A 252 16.74 10.34 9.93
N GLN A 253 15.88 9.52 9.33
CA GLN A 253 16.27 8.48 8.38
C GLN A 253 16.90 9.07 7.12
N PHE A 254 16.37 10.18 6.61
CA PHE A 254 16.95 10.92 5.50
C PHE A 254 18.34 11.48 5.85
N ILE A 255 18.48 12.10 7.03
CA ILE A 255 19.74 12.61 7.55
C ILE A 255 20.75 11.47 7.75
N MET A 256 20.35 10.36 8.36
CA MET A 256 21.19 9.18 8.54
C MET A 256 21.59 8.54 7.20
N GLY A 257 20.69 8.53 6.21
CA GLY A 257 20.98 8.10 4.85
C GLY A 257 22.04 8.95 4.16
N LEU A 258 21.95 10.28 4.33
CA LEU A 258 22.99 11.23 3.92
C LEU A 258 24.33 10.94 4.60
N PHE A 259 24.36 10.69 5.92
CA PHE A 259 25.58 10.37 6.66
C PHE A 259 26.17 8.99 6.33
N ARG A 260 25.39 8.03 5.83
CA ARG A 260 25.88 6.72 5.37
C ARG A 260 26.65 6.78 4.05
N ALA A 261 26.53 7.86 3.29
CA ALA A 261 27.24 8.07 2.03
C ALA A 261 28.11 9.34 2.06
N PRO A 262 29.12 9.43 2.96
CA PRO A 262 29.93 10.63 3.15
C PRO A 262 30.68 11.05 1.87
N ARG A 263 31.05 10.08 1.02
CA ARG A 263 31.66 10.32 -0.29
C ARG A 263 30.76 11.10 -1.24
N TYR A 264 29.44 10.89 -1.18
CA TYR A 264 28.46 11.59 -2.02
C TYR A 264 28.27 13.05 -1.55
N ILE A 265 28.21 13.28 -0.24
CA ILE A 265 28.16 14.65 0.32
C ILE A 265 29.41 15.44 -0.07
N TRP A 266 30.59 14.82 0.04
CA TRP A 266 31.86 15.46 -0.34
C TRP A 266 31.90 15.79 -1.84
N PHE A 267 31.38 14.90 -2.68
CA PHE A 267 31.26 15.13 -4.11
C PHE A 267 30.29 16.29 -4.45
N VAL A 268 29.14 16.37 -3.78
CA VAL A 268 28.13 17.43 -4.01
C VAL A 268 28.61 18.80 -3.51
N LEU A 269 29.35 18.83 -2.38
CA LEU A 269 29.95 20.04 -1.83
C LEU A 269 31.06 20.62 -2.71
N ASN A 270 31.82 19.77 -3.40
CA ASN A 270 32.90 20.22 -4.31
C ASN A 270 32.42 20.61 -5.71
N LYS A 271 31.19 20.27 -6.10
CA LYS A 271 30.71 20.46 -7.48
C LYS A 271 30.16 21.87 -7.76
N SER A 272 29.66 22.59 -6.76
CA SER A 272 29.21 23.98 -6.97
C SER A 272 29.19 24.81 -5.67
N ARG A 273 29.53 26.11 -5.79
CA ARG A 273 29.41 27.08 -4.68
C ARG A 273 27.96 27.22 -4.17
N GLY A 274 26.97 27.02 -5.05
CA GLY A 274 25.55 27.07 -4.71
C GLY A 274 25.11 25.93 -3.77
N ASN A 275 25.63 24.72 -3.98
CA ASN A 275 25.35 23.59 -3.09
C ASN A 275 25.97 23.82 -1.70
N LEU A 276 27.17 24.39 -1.64
CA LEU A 276 27.81 24.74 -0.38
C LEU A 276 26.97 25.76 0.41
N VAL A 277 26.48 26.82 -0.25
CA VAL A 277 25.59 27.81 0.38
C VAL A 277 24.30 27.14 0.86
N PHE A 278 23.66 26.30 0.04
CA PHE A 278 22.43 25.59 0.45
C PHE A 278 22.65 24.74 1.71
N PHE A 279 23.70 23.91 1.75
CA PHE A 279 24.00 23.08 2.92
C PHE A 279 24.35 23.92 4.16
N LEU A 280 25.10 25.01 4.00
CA LEU A 280 25.46 25.91 5.11
C LEU A 280 24.21 26.61 5.67
N THR A 281 23.27 26.99 4.80
CA THR A 281 21.99 27.61 5.18
C THR A 281 21.10 26.62 5.92
N CYS A 282 20.97 25.38 5.43
CA CYS A 282 20.24 24.32 6.11
C CYS A 282 20.86 23.98 7.48
N PHE A 283 22.20 23.99 7.58
CA PHE A 283 22.90 23.74 8.83
C PHE A 283 22.67 24.87 9.86
N LEU A 284 22.73 26.13 9.43
CA LEU A 284 22.38 27.29 10.25
C LEU A 284 20.92 27.24 10.70
N ALA A 285 19.99 26.91 9.80
CA ALA A 285 18.58 26.74 10.13
C ALA A 285 18.38 25.62 11.18
N ALA A 286 19.09 24.50 11.06
CA ALA A 286 19.04 23.42 12.04
C ALA A 286 19.53 23.88 13.43
N ILE A 287 20.64 24.64 13.49
CA ILE A 287 21.15 25.21 14.77
C ILE A 287 20.12 26.16 15.38
N LEU A 288 19.51 27.05 14.57
CA LEU A 288 18.46 27.96 15.04
C LEU A 288 17.24 27.20 15.59
N ILE A 289 16.81 26.13 14.92
CA ILE A 289 15.71 25.27 15.39
C ILE A 289 16.06 24.61 16.73
N VAL A 290 17.28 24.09 16.89
CA VAL A 290 17.74 23.48 18.15
C VAL A 290 17.78 24.51 19.29
N MET A 291 18.28 25.72 19.03
CA MET A 291 18.28 26.80 20.03
C MET A 291 16.87 27.25 20.41
N ALA A 292 15.97 27.40 19.42
CA ALA A 292 14.56 27.72 19.67
C ALA A 292 13.86 26.64 20.50
N PHE A 293 14.13 25.37 20.19
CA PHE A 293 13.61 24.23 20.94
C PHE A 293 14.12 24.21 22.39
N ALA A 294 15.42 24.45 22.61
CA ALA A 294 15.99 24.53 23.96
C ALA A 294 15.36 25.67 24.79
N LYS A 295 15.11 26.83 24.17
CA LYS A 295 14.45 27.97 24.82
C LYS A 295 13.00 27.66 25.19
N LEU A 296 12.24 27.02 24.29
CA LEU A 296 10.87 26.57 24.55
C LEU A 296 10.81 25.56 25.69
N MET A 297 11.73 24.58 25.73
CA MET A 297 11.80 23.60 26.81
C MET A 297 12.13 24.23 28.17
N LYS A 298 12.98 25.27 28.19
CA LYS A 298 13.28 26.03 29.42
C LYS A 298 12.03 26.76 29.94
N GLN A 299 11.25 27.38 29.06
CA GLN A 299 9.99 28.05 29.42
C GLN A 299 8.95 27.06 29.92
N TYR A 300 8.81 25.91 29.25
CA TYR A 300 7.91 24.84 29.66
C TYR A 300 8.24 24.31 31.05
N ARG A 301 9.52 24.03 31.33
CA ARG A 301 9.99 23.57 32.64
C ARG A 301 9.72 24.61 33.75
N HIS A 302 9.87 25.90 33.45
CA HIS A 302 9.62 26.96 34.42
C HIS A 302 8.14 27.11 34.77
N LYS A 303 7.26 26.96 33.76
CA LYS A 303 5.81 26.99 33.94
C LYS A 303 5.33 25.81 34.81
N LEU A 304 5.83 24.61 34.54
CA LEU A 304 5.51 23.40 35.30
C LEU A 304 5.96 23.51 36.77
N TYR A 305 7.12 24.11 37.02
CA TYR A 305 7.63 24.35 38.38
C TYR A 305 6.77 25.37 39.15
N ASN A 306 6.31 26.42 38.48
CA ASN A 306 5.45 27.43 39.10
C ASN A 306 4.04 26.90 39.39
N GLU A 307 3.49 26.06 38.51
CA GLU A 307 2.22 25.35 38.73
C GLU A 307 2.33 24.37 39.91
N LEU A 308 3.45 23.62 40.01
CA LEU A 308 3.71 22.74 41.15
C LEU A 308 3.79 23.51 42.47
N ASN A 309 4.54 24.62 42.52
CA ASN A 309 4.66 25.43 43.73
C ASN A 309 3.32 26.03 44.19
N ARG A 310 2.49 26.49 43.26
CA ARG A 310 1.13 26.96 43.56
C ARG A 310 0.27 25.85 44.15
N SER A 311 0.29 24.66 43.55
CA SER A 311 -0.46 23.51 44.08
C SER A 311 -0.02 23.09 45.49
N ILE A 312 1.28 23.18 45.79
CA ILE A 312 1.82 22.90 47.13
C ILE A 312 1.38 23.97 48.14
N GLU A 313 1.38 25.25 47.76
CA GLU A 313 0.90 26.35 48.62
C GLU A 313 -0.60 26.29 48.88
N GLU A 314 -1.40 25.87 47.90
CA GLU A 314 -2.85 25.66 48.04
C GLU A 314 -3.18 24.49 48.98
N ILE A 315 -2.40 23.41 48.96
CA ILE A 315 -2.55 22.27 49.89
C ILE A 315 -2.13 22.64 51.32
N ARG A 316 -1.26 23.65 51.48
CA ARG A 316 -0.69 24.05 52.78
C ARG A 316 -1.55 25.07 53.54
N ARG A 317 -2.54 25.68 52.89
CA ARG A 317 -3.51 26.62 53.50
C ARG A 317 -4.76 25.90 53.96
#